data_AF-A0A967JYZ9-F1
#
_entry.id   AF-A0A967JYZ9-F1
#
_cell.length_a   1.000
_cell.length_b   1.000
_cell.length_c   1.000
_cell.angle_alpha   90.00
_cell.angle_beta   90.00
_cell.angle_gamma   90.00
#
_symmetry.space_group_name_H-M   'P 1'
#
loop_
_entity.id
_entity.type
_entity.pdbx_description
1 polymer ?
#
loop_
_entity_poly.entity_id
_entity_poly.type
_entity_poly.pdbx_seq_one_letter_code
_entity_poly.pdbx_strand_id
1 'polypeptide(L)'
;MWVVKVGGSLARCASLGRWIDVLATEGAGRVVLVPGGGVFADAVREAQARWGFNDVTAHRMAVLAMEQTGLMLAGLRGDLVPAATPLELTDALDRRRV
;
A
#
# COMPACT_ATOMS: atom_id res chain seq x y z
N MET A 1 -18.34 4.62 0.25
CA MET A 1 -16.91 4.55 0.58
C MET A 1 -16.43 3.17 0.18
N TRP A 2 -15.32 3.07 -0.54
CA TRP A 2 -14.74 1.79 -0.95
C TRP A 2 -13.43 1.57 -0.22
N VAL A 3 -13.18 0.32 0.17
CA VAL A 3 -11.87 -0.10 0.67
C VAL A 3 -11.37 -1.16 -0.28
N VAL A 4 -10.28 -0.86 -0.99
CA VAL A 4 -9.75 -1.70 -2.05
C VAL A 4 -8.40 -2.23 -1.62
N LYS A 5 -8.31 -3.56 -1.45
CA LYS A 5 -7.04 -4.24 -1.21
C LYS A 5 -6.26 -4.29 -2.53
N VAL A 6 -5.09 -3.65 -2.57
CA VAL A 6 -4.13 -3.80 -3.66
C VAL A 6 -3.20 -4.96 -3.32
N GLY A 7 -3.30 -6.06 -4.05
CA GLY A 7 -2.42 -7.22 -3.87
C GLY A 7 -0.97 -6.87 -4.20
N GLY A 8 -0.01 -7.36 -3.41
CA GLY A 8 1.41 -7.04 -3.62
C GLY A 8 1.97 -7.49 -4.97
N SER A 9 1.43 -8.57 -5.54
CA SER A 9 1.79 -9.05 -6.88
C SER A 9 1.47 -8.04 -7.99
N LEU A 10 0.50 -7.14 -7.77
CA LEU A 10 0.14 -6.09 -8.74
C LEU A 10 1.26 -5.06 -8.92
N ALA A 11 2.19 -4.92 -7.98
CA ALA A 11 3.39 -4.08 -8.13
C ALA A 11 4.26 -4.49 -9.34
N ARG A 12 4.10 -5.73 -9.84
CA ARG A 12 4.77 -6.22 -11.05
C ARG A 12 3.94 -6.04 -12.33
N CYS A 13 2.69 -5.60 -12.23
CA CYS A 13 1.81 -5.44 -13.36
C CYS A 13 1.93 -4.03 -13.95
N ALA A 14 2.22 -3.94 -15.26
CA ALA A 14 2.28 -2.66 -15.98
C ALA A 14 0.95 -1.85 -15.91
N SER A 15 -0.17 -2.53 -15.66
CA SER A 15 -1.49 -1.91 -15.54
C SER A 15 -1.76 -1.28 -14.16
N LEU A 16 -0.88 -1.43 -13.17
CA LEU A 16 -1.12 -0.94 -11.81
C LEU A 16 -1.42 0.56 -11.77
N GLY A 17 -0.62 1.38 -12.46
CA GLY A 17 -0.84 2.83 -12.53
C GLY A 17 -2.25 3.17 -13.03
N ARG A 18 -2.66 2.57 -14.15
CA ARG A 18 -4.00 2.76 -14.71
C ARG A 18 -5.12 2.36 -13.73
N TRP A 19 -4.93 1.27 -12.98
CA TRP A 19 -5.93 0.86 -11.98
C TRP A 19 -6.02 1.85 -10.82
N ILE A 20 -4.90 2.38 -10.35
CA ILE A 20 -4.89 3.43 -9.32
C ILE A 20 -5.60 4.69 -9.84
N ASP A 21 -5.37 5.05 -11.10
CA ASP A 21 -6.02 6.19 -11.76
C ASP A 21 -7.54 6.02 -11.82
N VAL A 22 -8.02 4.85 -12.22
CA VAL A 22 -9.46 4.56 -12.24
C VAL A 22 -10.03 4.59 -10.82
N LEU A 23 -9.40 3.88 -9.87
CA LEU A 23 -9.93 3.74 -8.52
C LEU A 23 -10.07 5.07 -7.80
N ALA A 24 -9.05 5.92 -7.83
CA ALA A 24 -9.13 7.21 -7.14
C ALA A 24 -9.94 8.26 -7.92
N THR A 25 -10.14 8.12 -9.24
CA THR A 25 -11.09 8.96 -10.00
C THR A 25 -12.53 8.58 -9.68
N GLU A 26 -12.90 7.31 -9.85
CA GLU A 26 -14.25 6.80 -9.58
C GLU A 26 -14.60 6.84 -8.09
N GLY A 27 -13.59 6.74 -7.23
CA GLY A 27 -13.73 6.87 -5.78
C GLY A 27 -14.12 8.28 -5.32
N ALA A 28 -13.88 9.31 -6.14
CA ALA A 28 -14.29 10.71 -5.91
C ALA A 28 -14.03 11.22 -4.46
N GLY A 29 -12.83 10.95 -3.92
CA GLY A 29 -12.47 11.36 -2.56
C GLY A 29 -12.96 10.41 -1.44
N ARG A 30 -13.49 9.22 -1.79
CA ARG A 30 -14.10 8.26 -0.84
C ARG A 30 -13.64 6.81 -1.05
N VAL A 31 -12.42 6.60 -1.53
CA VAL A 31 -11.80 5.28 -1.64
C VAL A 31 -10.59 5.19 -0.70
N VAL A 32 -10.33 4.01 -0.16
CA VAL A 32 -9.14 3.73 0.64
C VAL A 32 -8.40 2.60 -0.05
N LEU A 33 -7.14 2.83 -0.41
CA LEU A 33 -6.29 1.82 -1.01
C LEU A 33 -5.44 1.16 0.09
N VAL A 34 -5.57 -0.16 0.25
CA VAL A 34 -4.83 -0.92 1.25
C VAL A 34 -3.74 -1.74 0.55
N PRO A 35 -2.49 -1.28 0.50
CA PRO A 35 -1.39 -1.97 -0.19
C PRO A 35 -1.02 -3.29 0.49
N GLY A 36 -0.48 -4.23 -0.29
CA GLY A 36 0.21 -5.41 0.23
C GLY A 36 1.70 -5.11 0.34
N GLY A 37 2.52 -6.07 0.76
CA GLY A 37 3.95 -5.85 0.90
C GLY A 37 4.74 -5.86 -0.42
N GLY A 38 4.19 -6.44 -1.48
CA GLY A 38 4.79 -6.44 -2.83
C GLY A 38 6.26 -6.86 -2.89
N VAL A 39 7.02 -6.22 -3.77
CA VAL A 39 8.46 -6.46 -3.94
C VAL A 39 9.26 -6.21 -2.65
N PHE A 40 8.78 -5.35 -1.78
CA PHE A 40 9.43 -5.07 -0.49
C PHE A 40 9.28 -6.23 0.48
N ALA A 41 8.12 -6.88 0.55
CA ALA A 41 7.94 -8.09 1.36
C ALA A 41 8.63 -9.31 0.74
N ASP A 42 8.81 -9.34 -0.58
CA ASP A 42 9.63 -10.36 -1.25
C ASP A 42 11.09 -10.24 -0.78
N ALA A 43 11.65 -9.02 -0.69
CA ALA A 43 12.98 -8.77 -0.11
C ALA A 43 13.09 -9.20 1.36
N VAL A 44 12.02 -9.05 2.16
CA VAL A 44 11.99 -9.56 3.54
C VAL A 44 12.10 -11.09 3.58
N ARG A 45 11.41 -11.80 2.68
CA ARG A 45 11.50 -13.28 2.59
C ARG A 45 12.89 -13.73 2.17
N GLU A 46 13.51 -13.04 1.22
CA GLU A 46 14.90 -13.31 0.81
C GLU A 46 15.87 -13.09 1.98
N ALA A 47 15.71 -11.99 2.72
CA ALA A 47 16.52 -11.72 3.91
C ALA A 47 16.30 -12.78 4.99
N GLN A 48 15.06 -13.22 5.22
CA GLN A 48 14.74 -14.26 6.19
C GLN A 48 15.41 -15.59 5.81
N ALA A 49 15.30 -16.00 4.55
CA ALA A 49 15.94 -17.21 4.05
C ALA A 49 17.47 -17.15 4.18
N ARG A 50 18.06 -15.98 3.98
CA ARG A 50 19.51 -15.76 4.07
C ARG A 50 20.04 -15.74 5.50
N TRP A 51 19.33 -15.09 6.43
CA TRP A 51 19.84 -14.79 7.77
C TRP A 51 19.17 -15.61 8.89
N GLY A 52 18.08 -16.31 8.61
CA GLY A 52 17.45 -17.25 9.53
C GLY A 52 16.76 -16.59 10.75
N PHE A 53 16.34 -15.33 10.66
CA PHE A 53 15.56 -14.72 11.73
C PHE A 53 14.14 -15.31 11.81
N ASN A 54 13.53 -15.22 13.00
CA ASN A 54 12.23 -15.84 13.26
C ASN A 54 11.06 -15.20 12.50
N ASP A 55 9.99 -15.96 12.35
CA ASP A 55 8.79 -15.54 11.61
C ASP A 55 8.12 -14.29 12.18
N VAL A 56 8.21 -14.06 13.49
CA VAL A 56 7.65 -12.85 14.12
C VAL A 56 8.39 -11.61 13.64
N THR A 57 9.71 -11.68 13.53
CA THR A 57 10.55 -10.60 13.01
C THR A 57 10.28 -10.38 11.53
N ALA A 58 10.21 -11.47 10.74
CA ALA A 58 9.87 -11.42 9.33
C ALA A 58 8.49 -10.80 9.08
N HIS A 59 7.50 -11.15 9.89
CA HIS A 59 6.16 -10.61 9.80
C HIS A 59 6.14 -9.10 10.03
N ARG A 60 6.83 -8.61 11.08
CA ARG A 60 6.94 -7.16 11.35
C ARG A 60 7.61 -6.41 10.21
N MET A 61 8.68 -6.97 9.64
CA MET A 61 9.34 -6.40 8.47
C MET A 61 8.42 -6.38 7.24
N ALA A 62 7.61 -7.44 7.05
CA ALA A 62 6.64 -7.49 5.96
C ALA A 62 5.50 -6.46 6.12
N VAL A 63 5.14 -6.10 7.35
CA VAL A 63 4.20 -4.98 7.62
C VAL A 63 4.83 -3.65 7.22
N LEU A 64 6.10 -3.40 7.54
CA LEU A 64 6.82 -2.19 7.10
C LEU A 64 6.94 -2.12 5.57
N ALA A 65 7.07 -3.27 4.90
CA ALA A 65 7.02 -3.35 3.44
C ALA A 65 5.67 -2.91 2.85
N MET A 66 4.56 -3.09 3.58
CA MET A 66 3.25 -2.56 3.16
C MET A 66 3.23 -1.02 3.20
N GLU A 67 3.87 -0.42 4.20
CA GLU A 67 4.03 1.05 4.31
C GLU A 67 4.86 1.60 3.13
N GLN A 68 5.99 0.94 2.81
CA GLN A 68 6.79 1.27 1.63
C GLN A 68 5.97 1.19 0.33
N THR A 69 5.11 0.17 0.21
CA THR A 69 4.21 0.05 -0.93
C THR A 69 3.18 1.19 -0.95
N GLY A 70 2.64 1.59 0.20
CA GLY A 70 1.72 2.73 0.31
C GLY A 70 2.36 4.03 -0.18
N LEU A 71 3.60 4.30 0.23
CA LEU A 71 4.38 5.45 -0.24
C LEU A 71 4.63 5.39 -1.75
N MET A 72 4.93 4.21 -2.30
CA MET A 72 5.08 4.02 -3.74
C MET A 72 3.79 4.34 -4.50
N LEU A 73 2.63 3.86 -4.03
CA LEU A 73 1.34 4.18 -4.66
C LEU A 73 1.09 5.69 -4.64
N ALA A 74 1.37 6.35 -3.50
CA ALA A 74 1.24 7.80 -3.39
C ALA A 74 2.19 8.57 -4.31
N GLY A 75 3.41 8.07 -4.50
CA GLY A 75 4.37 8.62 -5.47
C GLY A 75 3.95 8.43 -6.93
N LEU A 76 3.17 7.38 -7.24
CA LEU A 76 2.64 7.13 -8.58
C LEU A 76 1.46 8.06 -8.93
N ARG A 77 0.70 8.50 -7.92
CA ARG A 77 -0.46 9.38 -8.11
C ARG A 77 -0.51 10.42 -6.99
N GLY A 78 -0.10 11.65 -7.29
CA GLY A 78 0.20 12.67 -6.28
C GLY A 78 -0.98 13.28 -5.50
N ASP A 79 -2.23 12.90 -5.80
CA ASP A 79 -3.39 13.24 -4.98
C ASP A 79 -3.60 12.26 -3.82
N LEU A 80 -2.99 11.06 -3.91
CA LEU A 80 -2.99 10.04 -2.87
C LEU A 80 -2.27 10.48 -1.59
N VAL A 81 -2.94 10.29 -0.45
CA VAL A 81 -2.40 10.64 0.87
C VAL A 81 -2.14 9.39 1.69
N PRO A 82 -0.87 9.14 2.10
CA PRO A 82 -0.57 8.07 3.03
C PRO A 82 -1.27 8.26 4.38
N ALA A 83 -1.84 7.19 4.91
CA ALA A 83 -2.41 7.14 6.25
C ALA A 83 -1.98 5.83 6.93
N ALA A 84 -1.29 5.94 8.05
CA ALA A 84 -0.81 4.83 8.87
C ALA A 84 -1.73 4.56 10.08
N THR A 85 -2.59 5.53 10.43
CA THR A 85 -3.51 5.41 11.57
C THR A 85 -4.97 5.63 11.18
N PRO A 86 -5.94 5.10 11.96
CA PRO A 86 -7.36 5.39 11.73
C PRO A 86 -7.70 6.88 11.79
N LEU A 87 -6.97 7.66 12.60
CA LEU A 87 -7.16 9.10 12.70
C LEU A 87 -6.73 9.81 11.41
N GLU A 88 -5.54 9.49 10.90
CA GLU A 88 -5.04 10.02 9.61
C GLU A 88 -5.96 9.62 8.46
N LEU A 89 -6.47 8.39 8.48
CA LEU A 89 -7.42 7.91 7.48
C LEU A 89 -8.71 8.73 7.50
N THR A 90 -9.22 9.02 8.69
CA THR A 90 -10.46 9.82 8.85
C THR A 90 -10.24 11.27 8.41
N ASP A 91 -9.13 11.89 8.80
CA ASP A 91 -8.78 13.26 8.37
C ASP A 91 -8.59 13.37 6.85
N ALA A 92 -7.98 12.37 6.22
CA ALA A 92 -7.84 12.31 4.76
C ALA A 92 -9.22 12.23 4.06
N LEU A 93 -10.10 11.33 4.54
CA LEU A 93 -11.45 11.15 4.01
C LEU A 93 -12.34 12.39 4.19
N ASP A 94 -12.26 13.06 5.35
CA ASP A 94 -13.01 14.29 5.63
C ASP A 94 -12.61 15.43 4.68
N ARG A 95 -11.32 15.50 4.35
CA ARG A 95 -10.76 16.46 3.38
C ARG A 95 -10.98 16.05 1.92
N ARG A 96 -11.62 14.90 1.67
CA ARG A 96 -11.76 14.27 0.35
C ARG A 96 -10.43 14.08 -0.37
N ARG A 97 -9.36 13.85 0.39
CA ARG A 97 -8.05 13.47 -0.12
C ARG A 97 -7.96 11.96 0.04
N VAL A 98 -7.94 11.27 -1.09
CA VAL A 98 -7.69 9.84 -1.18
C VAL A 98 -6.28 9.73 -1.63
#